data_AF-A0A5C0SNC7-F1
#
_entry.id   AF-A0A5C0SNC7-F1
#
_cell.length_a   1.000
_cell.length_b   1.000
_cell.length_c   1.000
_cell.angle_alpha   90.00
_cell.angle_beta   90.00
_cell.angle_gamma   90.00
#
_symmetry.space_group_name_H-M   'P 1'
#
loop_
_entity.id
_entity.type
_entity.pdbx_description
1 polymer ?
#
loop_
_entity_poly.entity_id
_entity_poly.type
_entity_poly.pdbx_seq_one_letter_code
_entity_poly.pdbx_strand_id
1 'polypeptide(L)'
;MIIDSVLPISSLEMELRAADFDIASEGMAGNVAVIDVFSSFYGIEYTYDFVYTDGTMDAGTFLPKYSRLYRRLLTERIGDRRPVGIDVTIDGLAFLFGTENFLSVFQRLIADKERARITETRKRPINIFLLNRGRASSDIVAWVSLYSQYVLEFSSSSAPFEERMIIRKSPLPEFNPLKSQYSFRLWEGKVELSPIQPR
;
A
#
# COMPACT_ATOMS: atom_id res chain seq x y z
N MET A 1 -6.60 -1.97 6.35
CA MET A 1 -5.57 -1.14 7.01
C MET A 1 -4.76 -0.43 5.96
N ILE A 2 -4.39 0.81 6.24
CA ILE A 2 -3.56 1.63 5.36
C ILE A 2 -2.25 1.92 6.09
N ILE A 3 -1.14 1.86 5.38
CA ILE A 3 0.17 2.31 5.86
C ILE A 3 0.52 3.52 5.01
N ASP A 4 0.35 4.72 5.57
CA ASP A 4 0.58 5.97 4.86
C ASP A 4 1.98 6.49 5.20
N SER A 5 2.81 6.69 4.18
CA SER A 5 4.17 7.21 4.34
C SER A 5 4.43 8.49 3.56
N VAL A 6 3.43 9.02 2.83
CA VAL A 6 3.65 10.17 1.92
C VAL A 6 2.64 11.28 2.05
N LEU A 7 1.43 11.02 2.57
CA LEU A 7 0.37 12.02 2.65
C LEU A 7 0.10 12.43 4.11
N PRO A 8 -0.24 13.71 4.36
CA PRO A 8 -1.06 14.06 5.49
C PRO A 8 -2.43 13.37 5.38
N ILE A 9 -3.05 13.01 6.51
CA ILE A 9 -4.36 12.34 6.53
C ILE A 9 -5.44 13.11 5.77
N SER A 10 -5.43 14.45 5.81
CA SER A 10 -6.39 15.28 5.08
C SER A 10 -6.28 15.12 3.56
N SER A 11 -5.06 14.97 3.03
CA SER A 11 -4.84 14.70 1.61
C SER A 11 -5.25 13.29 1.26
N LEU A 12 -4.91 12.29 2.09
CA LEU A 12 -5.36 10.91 1.90
C LEU A 12 -6.89 10.80 1.86
N GLU A 13 -7.58 11.49 2.78
CA GLU A 13 -9.04 11.55 2.84
C GLU A 13 -9.63 12.14 1.56
N MET A 14 -9.04 13.22 1.03
CA MET A 14 -9.47 13.84 -0.23
C MET A 14 -9.33 12.87 -1.42
N GLU A 15 -8.19 12.20 -1.55
CA GLU A 15 -7.93 11.23 -2.64
C GLU A 15 -8.89 10.03 -2.57
N LEU A 16 -9.14 9.50 -1.36
CA LEU A 16 -10.05 8.38 -1.18
C LEU A 16 -11.52 8.77 -1.44
N ARG A 17 -11.93 9.99 -1.08
CA ARG A 17 -13.27 10.50 -1.43
C ARG A 17 -13.50 10.59 -2.94
N ALA A 18 -12.47 10.85 -3.73
CA ALA A 18 -12.58 10.82 -5.20
C ALA A 18 -12.91 9.40 -5.73
N ALA A 19 -12.61 8.37 -4.95
CA ALA A 19 -12.97 6.97 -5.19
C ALA A 19 -14.18 6.50 -4.36
N ASP A 20 -15.04 7.44 -3.92
CA ASP A 20 -16.24 7.18 -3.10
C ASP A 20 -15.94 6.40 -1.79
N PHE A 21 -14.79 6.72 -1.17
CA PHE A 21 -14.35 6.10 0.08
C PHE A 21 -14.12 7.14 1.18
N ASP A 22 -15.05 7.22 2.13
CA ASP A 22 -14.92 8.07 3.31
C ASP A 22 -14.16 7.37 4.44
N ILE A 23 -12.85 7.64 4.51
CA ILE A 23 -11.97 7.03 5.50
C ILE A 23 -12.37 7.33 6.95
N ALA A 24 -12.94 8.50 7.24
CA ALA A 24 -13.34 8.87 8.59
C ALA A 24 -14.53 8.03 9.05
N SER A 25 -15.56 7.94 8.20
CA SER A 25 -16.74 7.10 8.46
C SER A 25 -16.38 5.63 8.60
N GLU A 26 -15.55 5.09 7.69
CA GLU A 26 -15.09 3.69 7.73
C GLU A 26 -14.16 3.40 8.91
N GLY A 27 -13.35 4.37 9.32
CA GLY A 27 -12.48 4.29 10.48
C GLY A 27 -13.28 4.19 11.79
N MET A 28 -14.26 5.08 11.97
CA MET A 28 -15.17 5.06 13.13
C MET A 28 -16.01 3.78 13.20
N ALA A 29 -16.40 3.22 12.06
CA ALA A 29 -17.09 1.93 11.97
C ALA A 29 -16.17 0.72 12.25
N GLY A 30 -14.86 0.92 12.38
CA GLY A 30 -13.89 -0.16 12.65
C GLY A 30 -13.53 -1.00 11.41
N ASN A 31 -13.81 -0.49 10.21
CA ASN A 31 -13.49 -1.13 8.93
C ASN A 31 -12.08 -0.75 8.44
N VAL A 32 -11.60 0.44 8.81
CA VAL A 32 -10.26 0.94 8.48
C VAL A 32 -9.47 1.27 9.74
N ALA A 33 -8.16 1.06 9.65
CA ALA A 33 -7.18 1.62 10.56
C ALA A 33 -5.97 2.05 9.74
N VAL A 34 -5.32 3.14 10.14
CA VAL A 34 -4.18 3.74 9.46
C VAL A 34 -2.97 3.70 10.37
N ILE A 35 -1.84 3.18 9.89
CA ILE A 35 -0.53 3.45 10.48
C ILE A 35 0.03 4.63 9.70
N ASP A 36 0.06 5.80 10.33
CA ASP A 36 0.48 7.04 9.69
C ASP A 36 1.97 7.29 9.99
N VAL A 37 2.81 6.78 9.10
CA VAL A 37 4.27 6.92 9.17
C VAL A 37 4.66 8.35 8.84
N PHE A 38 3.98 9.01 7.90
CA PHE A 38 4.23 10.41 7.56
C PHE A 38 4.16 11.29 8.81
N SER A 39 3.03 11.26 9.50
CA SER A 39 2.81 12.08 10.70
C SER A 39 3.67 11.65 11.87
N SER A 40 4.00 10.35 11.98
CA SER A 40 4.98 9.86 12.97
C SER A 40 6.36 10.49 12.78
N PHE A 41 6.80 10.71 11.53
CA PHE A 41 8.09 11.35 11.21
C PHE A 41 8.07 12.87 11.40
N TYR A 42 6.92 13.50 11.20
CA TYR A 42 6.80 14.96 11.27
C TYR A 42 6.18 15.48 12.58
N GLY A 43 5.87 14.60 13.54
CA GLY A 43 5.31 14.97 14.84
C GLY A 43 3.89 15.53 14.74
N ILE A 44 3.09 15.04 13.79
CA ILE A 44 1.70 15.47 13.59
C ILE A 44 0.78 14.48 14.31
N GLU A 45 -0.21 15.01 15.02
CA GLU A 45 -1.20 14.22 15.74
C GLU A 45 -2.61 14.54 15.24
N TYR A 46 -3.42 13.49 15.07
CA TYR A 46 -4.84 13.59 14.75
C TYR A 46 -5.65 13.00 15.90
N THR A 47 -6.89 13.47 16.04
CA THR A 47 -7.82 13.01 17.08
C THR A 47 -8.54 11.70 16.72
N TYR A 48 -8.21 11.11 15.58
CA TYR A 48 -8.83 9.87 15.09
C TYR A 48 -8.28 8.64 15.80
N ASP A 49 -9.16 7.88 16.45
CA ASP A 49 -8.84 6.66 17.20
C ASP A 49 -8.41 5.47 16.32
N PHE A 50 -8.71 5.54 15.02
CA PHE A 50 -8.28 4.58 14.00
C PHE A 50 -6.95 4.94 13.34
N VAL A 51 -6.34 6.09 13.70
CA VAL A 51 -5.03 6.53 13.20
C VAL A 51 -3.97 6.26 14.27
N TYR A 52 -2.94 5.50 13.89
CA TYR A 52 -1.88 5.02 14.76
C TYR A 52 -0.56 5.71 14.38
N THR A 53 -0.03 6.51 15.30
CA THR A 53 1.25 7.22 15.17
C THR A 53 2.20 6.92 16.34
N ASP A 54 3.49 7.17 16.13
CA ASP A 54 4.51 7.24 17.18
C ASP A 54 5.41 8.44 16.86
N GLY A 55 5.16 9.58 17.50
CA GLY A 55 5.88 10.84 17.23
C GLY A 55 7.36 10.83 17.59
N THR A 56 7.87 9.72 18.14
CA THR A 56 9.31 9.55 18.35
C THR A 56 9.99 8.85 17.17
N MET A 57 9.23 8.39 16.16
CA MET A 57 9.74 7.57 15.07
C MET A 57 10.73 8.33 14.17
N ASP A 58 11.85 7.68 13.88
CA ASP A 58 12.88 8.17 12.96
C ASP A 58 13.44 7.00 12.12
N ALA A 59 14.33 7.29 11.17
CA ALA A 59 14.90 6.27 10.29
C ALA A 59 15.67 5.17 11.04
N GLY A 60 16.29 5.47 12.18
CA GLY A 60 17.03 4.50 12.99
C GLY A 60 16.15 3.62 13.88
N THR A 61 14.96 4.11 14.21
CA THR A 61 14.01 3.46 15.12
C THR A 61 12.71 3.01 14.44
N PHE A 62 12.60 3.19 13.12
CA PHE A 62 11.41 2.85 12.33
C PHE A 62 10.95 1.42 12.60
N LEU A 63 11.80 0.42 12.34
CA LEU A 63 11.38 -0.96 12.38
C LEU A 63 10.83 -1.42 13.74
N PRO A 64 11.49 -1.18 14.89
CA PRO A 64 10.93 -1.56 16.18
C PRO A 64 9.64 -0.80 16.52
N LYS A 65 9.54 0.49 16.17
CA LYS A 65 8.35 1.32 16.44
C LYS A 65 7.17 0.92 15.55
N TYR A 66 7.41 0.76 14.26
CA TYR A 66 6.45 0.24 13.30
C TYR A 66 5.94 -1.14 13.72
N SER A 67 6.83 -2.05 14.11
CA SER A 67 6.42 -3.40 14.57
C SER A 67 5.50 -3.35 15.78
N ARG A 68 5.75 -2.41 16.72
CA ARG A 68 4.89 -2.19 17.88
C ARG A 68 3.54 -1.61 17.49
N LEU A 69 3.50 -0.58 16.64
CA LEU A 69 2.25 0.00 16.13
C LEU A 69 1.43 -1.05 15.37
N TYR A 70 2.06 -1.81 14.49
CA TYR A 70 1.43 -2.85 13.71
C TYR A 70 0.84 -3.95 14.60
N ARG A 71 1.58 -4.43 15.61
CA ARG A 71 1.05 -5.40 16.59
C ARG A 71 -0.11 -4.83 17.39
N ARG A 72 -0.03 -3.57 17.83
CA ARG A 72 -1.11 -2.90 18.55
C ARG A 72 -2.38 -2.82 17.70
N LEU A 73 -2.26 -2.34 16.46
CA LEU A 73 -3.37 -2.27 15.49
C LEU A 73 -3.98 -3.65 15.23
N LEU A 74 -3.14 -4.68 15.03
CA LEU A 74 -3.61 -6.04 14.84
C LEU A 74 -4.47 -6.53 15.99
N THR A 75 -4.03 -6.33 17.22
CA THR A 75 -4.73 -6.78 18.43
C THR A 75 -6.01 -5.97 18.68
N GLU A 76 -5.93 -4.64 18.59
CA GLU A 76 -7.04 -3.74 18.94
C GLU A 76 -8.15 -3.71 17.89
N ARG A 77 -7.80 -3.83 16.60
CA ARG A 77 -8.74 -3.59 15.50
C ARG A 77 -8.96 -4.81 14.63
N ILE A 78 -7.92 -5.55 14.26
CA ILE A 78 -8.08 -6.62 13.25
C ILE A 78 -8.58 -7.92 13.87
N GLY A 79 -7.99 -8.35 14.99
CA GLY A 79 -8.29 -9.65 15.62
C GLY A 79 -8.06 -10.81 14.64
N ASP A 80 -9.03 -11.73 14.56
CA ASP A 80 -8.99 -12.91 13.68
C ASP A 80 -9.45 -12.65 12.24
N ARG A 81 -9.78 -11.40 11.90
CA ARG A 81 -10.16 -11.02 10.54
C ARG A 81 -8.97 -11.15 9.60
N ARG A 82 -9.24 -11.35 8.31
CA ARG A 82 -8.20 -11.26 7.27
C ARG A 82 -8.12 -9.80 6.81
N PRO A 83 -7.08 -9.04 7.17
CA PRO A 83 -6.98 -7.65 6.75
C PRO A 83 -6.51 -7.55 5.29
N VAL A 84 -6.95 -6.49 4.60
CA VAL A 84 -6.28 -5.96 3.41
C VAL A 84 -5.38 -4.82 3.88
N GLY A 85 -4.09 -4.92 3.60
CA GLY A 85 -3.09 -3.89 3.87
C GLY A 85 -2.72 -3.16 2.59
N ILE A 86 -2.80 -1.83 2.60
CA ILE A 86 -2.41 -0.98 1.47
C ILE A 86 -1.31 -0.03 1.93
N ASP A 87 -0.15 -0.07 1.28
CA ASP A 87 0.96 0.84 1.53
C ASP A 87 0.86 2.01 0.53
N VAL A 88 0.66 3.24 1.03
CA VAL A 88 0.43 4.47 0.27
C VAL A 88 1.57 5.46 0.55
N THR A 89 2.49 5.72 -0.38
CA THR A 89 3.02 4.74 -1.33
C THR A 89 4.36 4.25 -0.79
N ILE A 90 4.77 3.04 -1.12
CA ILE A 90 5.96 2.43 -0.49
C ILE A 90 7.28 3.15 -0.84
N ASP A 91 7.33 3.90 -1.95
CA ASP A 91 8.47 4.77 -2.29
C ASP A 91 8.69 5.92 -1.30
N GLY A 92 7.67 6.32 -0.53
CA GLY A 92 7.81 7.31 0.54
C GLY A 92 8.78 6.88 1.63
N LEU A 93 8.74 5.60 1.99
CA LEU A 93 9.67 5.03 2.97
C LEU A 93 11.12 5.09 2.46
N ALA A 94 11.35 4.90 1.16
CA ALA A 94 12.67 5.06 0.57
C ALA A 94 13.16 6.51 0.61
N PHE A 95 12.27 7.49 0.45
CA PHE A 95 12.59 8.90 0.63
C PHE A 95 12.97 9.21 2.09
N LEU A 96 12.22 8.69 3.07
CA LEU A 96 12.47 8.93 4.49
C LEU A 96 13.77 8.26 4.99
N PHE A 97 14.09 7.07 4.49
CA PHE A 97 15.17 6.23 5.04
C PHE A 97 16.44 6.23 4.19
N GLY A 98 16.36 6.67 2.93
CA GLY A 98 17.31 6.34 1.89
C GLY A 98 17.06 4.95 1.29
N THR A 99 17.33 4.80 -0.02
CA THR A 99 17.03 3.59 -0.79
C THR A 99 17.63 2.32 -0.20
N GLU A 100 18.93 2.32 0.14
CA GLU A 100 19.60 1.12 0.65
C GLU A 100 19.03 0.65 1.99
N ASN A 101 18.82 1.60 2.91
CA ASN A 101 18.23 1.29 4.22
C ASN A 101 16.80 0.79 4.06
N PHE A 102 16.00 1.43 3.20
CA PHE A 102 14.66 0.96 2.87
C PHE A 102 14.66 -0.47 2.33
N LEU A 103 15.55 -0.82 1.38
CA LEU A 103 15.62 -2.17 0.83
C LEU A 103 15.97 -3.20 1.90
N SER A 104 16.90 -2.89 2.80
CA SER A 104 17.24 -3.74 3.95
C SER A 104 16.04 -3.96 4.87
N VAL A 105 15.34 -2.87 5.24
CA VAL A 105 14.12 -2.92 6.05
C VAL A 105 13.03 -3.74 5.35
N PHE A 106 12.83 -3.54 4.05
CA PHE A 106 11.81 -4.22 3.26
C PHE A 106 12.07 -5.73 3.23
N GLN A 107 13.30 -6.17 2.96
CA GLN A 107 13.68 -7.58 3.01
C GLN A 107 13.41 -8.19 4.39
N ARG A 108 13.74 -7.47 5.47
CA ARG A 108 13.47 -7.91 6.84
C ARG A 108 11.96 -8.06 7.11
N LEU A 109 11.14 -7.11 6.64
CA LEU A 109 9.68 -7.20 6.74
C LEU A 109 9.12 -8.41 5.96
N ILE A 110 9.70 -8.74 4.79
CA ILE A 110 9.33 -9.95 4.04
C ILE A 110 9.71 -11.21 4.83
N ALA A 111 10.91 -11.27 5.40
CA ALA A 111 11.35 -12.40 6.22
C ALA A 111 10.46 -12.58 7.47
N ASP A 112 10.06 -11.50 8.12
CA ASP A 112 9.14 -11.53 9.26
C ASP A 112 7.74 -12.00 8.85
N LYS A 113 7.25 -11.60 7.66
CA LYS A 113 5.99 -12.12 7.09
C LYS A 113 6.06 -13.62 6.81
N GLU A 114 7.19 -14.11 6.29
CA GLU A 114 7.39 -15.54 6.04
C GLU A 114 7.45 -16.34 7.34
N ARG A 115 8.20 -15.84 8.35
CA ARG A 115 8.25 -16.45 9.68
C ARG A 115 6.86 -16.52 10.30
N ALA A 116 6.11 -15.42 10.29
CA ALA A 116 4.75 -15.37 10.79
C ALA A 116 3.84 -16.39 10.08
N ARG A 117 4.05 -16.62 8.78
CA ARG A 117 3.30 -17.63 8.02
C ARG A 117 3.52 -19.06 8.54
N ILE A 118 4.68 -19.35 9.11
CA ILE A 118 5.06 -20.65 9.67
C ILE A 118 4.64 -20.76 11.14
N THR A 119 4.82 -19.68 11.92
CA THR A 119 4.69 -19.72 13.38
C THR A 119 3.33 -19.25 13.91
N GLU A 120 2.55 -18.52 13.12
CA GLU A 120 1.29 -17.93 13.55
C GLU A 120 0.09 -18.58 12.84
N THR A 121 -1.03 -18.73 13.55
CA THR A 121 -2.26 -19.36 13.04
C THR A 121 -3.25 -18.37 12.42
N ARG A 122 -2.97 -17.07 12.53
CA ARG A 122 -3.89 -16.01 12.06
C ARG A 122 -4.03 -15.96 10.54
N LYS A 123 -5.14 -15.37 10.09
CA LYS A 123 -5.38 -15.13 8.66
C LYS A 123 -4.37 -14.13 8.11
N ARG A 124 -3.70 -14.51 7.02
CA ARG A 124 -2.65 -13.69 6.40
C ARG A 124 -3.22 -12.48 5.67
N PRO A 125 -2.62 -11.29 5.82
CA PRO A 125 -3.03 -10.11 5.09
C PRO A 125 -2.91 -10.30 3.58
N ILE A 126 -3.84 -9.70 2.83
CA ILE A 126 -3.59 -9.36 1.43
C ILE A 126 -2.82 -8.04 1.44
N ASN A 127 -1.65 -7.98 0.82
CA ASN A 127 -0.82 -6.76 0.79
C ASN A 127 -0.88 -6.15 -0.60
N ILE A 128 -1.13 -4.85 -0.66
CA ILE A 128 -1.14 -4.04 -1.88
C ILE A 128 -0.10 -2.94 -1.68
N PHE A 129 0.95 -2.95 -2.50
CA PHE A 129 1.97 -1.91 -2.47
C PHE A 129 1.70 -0.93 -3.60
N LEU A 130 1.30 0.29 -3.27
CA LEU A 130 1.28 1.37 -4.26
C LEU A 130 2.70 1.89 -4.42
N LEU A 131 3.13 2.06 -5.66
CA LEU A 131 4.48 2.50 -5.98
C LEU A 131 4.42 3.52 -7.11
N ASN A 132 4.97 4.72 -6.89
CA ASN A 132 5.12 5.69 -7.95
C ASN A 132 6.43 5.42 -8.72
N ARG A 133 6.32 4.90 -9.94
CA ARG A 133 7.48 4.59 -10.80
C ARG A 133 8.32 5.83 -11.16
N GLY A 134 7.74 7.02 -11.17
CA GLY A 134 8.45 8.28 -11.42
C GLY A 134 9.29 8.77 -10.24
N ARG A 135 8.99 8.30 -9.01
CA ARG A 135 9.77 8.62 -7.80
C ARG A 135 10.69 7.48 -7.35
N ALA A 136 10.31 6.24 -7.61
CA ALA A 136 11.05 5.07 -7.19
C ALA A 136 12.29 4.81 -8.08
N SER A 137 13.39 4.39 -7.47
CA SER A 137 14.55 3.90 -8.21
C SER A 137 14.23 2.58 -8.93
N SER A 138 14.99 2.24 -9.96
CA SER A 138 14.90 0.95 -10.65
C SER A 138 15.04 -0.24 -9.70
N ASP A 139 15.92 -0.10 -8.69
CA ASP A 139 16.17 -1.14 -7.71
C ASP A 139 14.94 -1.38 -6.83
N ILE A 140 14.27 -0.32 -6.37
CA ILE A 140 13.02 -0.44 -5.61
C ILE A 140 11.95 -1.13 -6.45
N VAL A 141 11.78 -0.71 -7.70
CA VAL A 141 10.81 -1.33 -8.62
C VAL A 141 11.10 -2.82 -8.79
N ALA A 142 12.37 -3.18 -8.98
CA ALA A 142 12.80 -4.57 -9.16
C ALA A 142 12.52 -5.42 -7.91
N TRP A 143 12.90 -4.93 -6.72
CA TRP A 143 12.68 -5.65 -5.45
C TRP A 143 11.19 -5.81 -5.12
N VAL A 144 10.39 -4.76 -5.28
CA VAL A 144 8.93 -4.83 -5.04
C VAL A 144 8.28 -5.80 -6.04
N SER A 145 8.69 -5.76 -7.32
CA SER A 145 8.18 -6.67 -8.35
C SER A 145 8.58 -8.12 -8.11
N LEU A 146 9.77 -8.38 -7.55
CA LEU A 146 10.23 -9.71 -7.18
C LEU A 146 9.30 -10.34 -6.15
N TYR A 147 9.02 -9.63 -5.06
CA TYR A 147 8.21 -10.14 -3.95
C TYR A 147 6.70 -10.13 -4.20
N SER A 148 6.23 -9.33 -5.16
CA SER A 148 4.81 -9.27 -5.49
C SER A 148 4.37 -10.48 -6.33
N GLN A 149 3.24 -11.10 -5.98
CA GLN A 149 2.67 -12.18 -6.80
C GLN A 149 2.01 -11.61 -8.07
N TYR A 150 1.37 -10.45 -7.93
CA TYR A 150 0.76 -9.70 -9.02
C TYR A 150 1.46 -8.36 -9.16
N VAL A 151 1.69 -7.92 -10.40
CA VAL A 151 2.21 -6.58 -10.69
C VAL A 151 1.26 -5.95 -11.70
N LEU A 152 0.58 -4.89 -11.29
CA LEU A 152 -0.31 -4.09 -12.14
C LEU A 152 0.37 -2.75 -12.38
N GLU A 153 0.50 -2.37 -13.64
CA GLU A 153 1.06 -1.10 -14.06
C GLU A 153 -0.04 -0.22 -14.64
N PHE A 154 -0.13 1.01 -14.14
CA PHE A 154 -1.03 2.04 -14.66
C PHE A 154 -0.18 3.09 -15.38
N SER A 155 -0.65 3.53 -16.53
CA SER A 155 0.01 4.57 -17.33
C SER A 155 -1.03 5.43 -18.03
N SER A 156 -0.78 6.73 -18.13
CA SER A 156 -1.64 7.62 -18.92
C SER A 156 -1.65 7.16 -20.38
N SER A 157 -2.84 7.09 -20.99
CA SER A 157 -2.93 6.85 -22.42
C SER A 157 -2.80 8.16 -23.20
N SER A 158 -2.66 8.07 -24.52
CA SER A 158 -2.74 9.24 -25.40
C SER A 158 -4.17 9.81 -25.52
N ALA A 159 -5.19 9.06 -25.08
CA ALA A 159 -6.57 9.52 -25.07
C ALA A 159 -6.86 10.30 -23.77
N PRO A 160 -7.53 11.46 -23.86
CA PRO A 160 -7.89 12.23 -22.67
C PRO A 160 -8.87 11.43 -21.79
N PHE A 161 -8.62 11.42 -20.48
CA PHE A 161 -9.43 10.75 -19.44
C PHE A 161 -9.43 9.21 -19.48
N GLU A 162 -8.46 8.61 -20.17
CA GLU A 162 -8.30 7.15 -20.21
C GLU A 162 -6.88 6.77 -19.79
N GLU A 163 -6.78 5.86 -18.83
CA GLU A 163 -5.50 5.25 -18.45
C GLU A 163 -5.44 3.82 -18.96
N ARG A 164 -4.23 3.29 -19.03
CA ARG A 164 -3.97 1.91 -19.41
C ARG A 164 -3.51 1.14 -18.19
N MET A 165 -4.27 0.11 -17.83
CA MET A 165 -3.87 -0.88 -16.84
C MET A 165 -3.29 -2.10 -17.55
N ILE A 166 -2.10 -2.53 -17.13
CA ILE A 166 -1.43 -3.72 -17.67
C ILE A 166 -1.05 -4.65 -16.53
N ILE A 167 -1.49 -5.90 -16.60
CA ILE A 167 -1.02 -6.93 -15.68
C ILE A 167 0.34 -7.43 -16.22
N ARG A 168 1.42 -7.11 -15.51
CA ARG A 168 2.81 -7.46 -15.87
C ARG A 168 3.24 -8.82 -15.32
N LYS A 169 2.68 -9.22 -14.17
CA LYS A 169 3.00 -10.47 -13.47
C LYS A 169 1.73 -11.05 -12.86
N SER A 170 1.57 -12.36 -12.94
CA SER A 170 0.53 -13.15 -12.28
C SER A 170 1.03 -14.58 -12.08
N PRO A 171 0.69 -15.26 -10.97
CA PRO A 171 1.03 -16.65 -10.75
C PRO A 171 0.04 -17.63 -11.40
N LEU A 172 -1.00 -17.14 -12.08
CA LEU A 172 -2.02 -18.00 -12.70
C LEU A 172 -1.45 -18.77 -13.91
N PRO A 173 -1.66 -20.10 -14.02
CA PRO A 173 -1.09 -20.92 -15.09
C PRO A 173 -1.41 -20.43 -16.52
N GLU A 174 -2.60 -19.88 -16.73
CA GLU A 174 -3.12 -19.40 -18.00
C GLU A 174 -2.79 -17.93 -18.30
N PHE A 175 -2.00 -17.28 -17.43
CA PHE A 175 -1.68 -15.87 -17.59
C PHE A 175 -0.94 -15.59 -18.90
N ASN A 176 -1.48 -14.63 -19.66
CA ASN A 176 -0.85 -14.11 -20.86
C ASN A 176 -0.80 -12.58 -20.80
N PRO A 177 0.39 -11.96 -20.65
CA PRO A 177 0.51 -10.51 -20.53
C PRO A 177 0.02 -9.75 -21.78
N LEU A 178 0.09 -10.37 -22.97
CA LEU A 178 -0.40 -9.75 -24.21
C LEU A 178 -1.92 -9.60 -24.22
N LYS A 179 -2.64 -10.47 -23.51
CA LYS A 179 -4.12 -10.46 -23.38
C LYS A 179 -4.61 -9.78 -22.11
N SER A 180 -3.70 -9.27 -21.27
CA SER A 180 -4.02 -8.75 -19.93
C SER A 180 -3.82 -7.23 -19.86
N GLN A 181 -4.38 -6.53 -20.85
CA GLN A 181 -4.34 -5.08 -20.98
C GLN A 181 -5.75 -4.51 -21.00
N TYR A 182 -5.97 -3.44 -20.24
CA TYR A 182 -7.28 -2.85 -20.07
C TYR A 182 -7.18 -1.33 -20.18
N SER A 183 -8.21 -0.75 -20.77
CA SER A 183 -8.59 0.63 -20.56
C SER A 183 -9.13 0.75 -19.14
N PHE A 184 -8.64 1.74 -18.39
CA PHE A 184 -9.03 2.05 -17.03
C PHE A 184 -9.59 3.47 -16.98
N ARG A 185 -10.75 3.62 -16.33
CA ARG A 185 -11.34 4.92 -16.02
C ARG A 185 -11.87 4.92 -14.59
N LEU A 186 -11.69 6.05 -13.91
CA LEU A 186 -12.36 6.38 -12.67
C LEU A 186 -13.37 7.48 -12.97
N TRP A 187 -14.66 7.17 -12.86
CA TRP A 187 -15.74 8.12 -13.12
C TRP A 187 -16.80 8.00 -12.02
N GLU A 188 -17.13 9.12 -11.38
CA GLU A 188 -18.10 9.16 -10.26
C GLU A 188 -17.82 8.09 -9.18
N GLY A 189 -16.54 7.92 -8.80
CA GLY A 189 -16.11 6.93 -7.81
C GLY A 189 -16.13 5.48 -8.30
N LYS A 190 -16.50 5.22 -9.56
CA LYS A 190 -16.57 3.87 -10.12
C LYS A 190 -15.37 3.57 -11.00
N VAL A 191 -14.82 2.37 -10.80
CA VAL A 191 -13.77 1.81 -11.66
C VAL A 191 -14.41 1.11 -12.85
N GLU A 192 -14.06 1.56 -14.05
CA GLU A 192 -14.44 0.90 -15.31
C GLU A 192 -13.20 0.29 -15.96
N LEU A 193 -13.34 -0.98 -16.36
CA LEU A 193 -12.28 -1.73 -17.06
C LEU A 193 -12.82 -2.30 -18.36
N SER A 194 -12.16 -1.99 -19.48
CA SER A 194 -12.48 -2.56 -20.79
C SER A 194 -11.24 -3.24 -21.40
N PRO A 195 -11.32 -4.53 -21.82
CA PRO A 195 -10.18 -5.20 -22.45
C PRO A 195 -9.70 -4.49 -23.71
N ILE A 196 -8.40 -4.25 -23.82
CA ILE A 196 -7.77 -3.74 -25.05
C ILE A 196 -7.41 -4.94 -25.91
N GLN A 197 -8.02 -5.08 -27.08
CA GLN A 197 -7.64 -6.14 -28.00
C GLN A 197 -6.19 -5.95 -28.48
N PRO A 198 -5.35 -7.00 -28.44
CA PRO A 198 -4.03 -6.93 -29.05
C PRO A 198 -4.20 -6.70 -30.56
N ARG A 199 -3.49 -5.68 -31.08
CA ARG A 199 -3.36 -5.46 -32.52
C ARG A 199 -2.51 -6.54 -33.16
#